data_AF-A0A4Y9Y4E0-F1
#
_entry.id   AF-A0A4Y9Y4E0-F1
#
_cell.length_a   1.000
_cell.length_b   1.000
_cell.length_c   1.000
_cell.angle_alpha   90.00
_cell.angle_beta   90.00
_cell.angle_gamma   90.00
#
_symmetry.space_group_name_H-M   'P 1'
#
loop_
_entity.id
_entity.type
_entity.pdbx_description
1 polymer ?
#
loop_
_entity_poly.entity_id
_entity_poly.type
_entity_poly.pdbx_seq_one_letter_code
_entity_poly.pdbx_strand_id
1 'polypeptide(L)'
;MRGYEPLETIGSAQGFHSVFVDAVRAHHWVYERYQMLHRNIELNSIMWYEQDGRVVGVLCDWDLAENKGTGGHRSNHRACDDAAVVWAVERKENSVAKSTTTELRATAEDQATEQARNLESAAPSNMATDSQCVVKPRYRTGTGPFMAMDLLRVSDPPIHKYRHDLESFFYAYIYFAATYNPDKQAFGYIEDWQRGSLVHIGHRKWDFLFEPQVRRRVAKAAHDTLKPLLAESTPLMNLLYQFGDIETDRAIITNLVNNPRMTPECKRAKIESLEKEREEKMSFSIFMELLGVPEEESVCT
;
A
#
# COMPACT_ATOMS: atom_id res chain seq x y z
N MET A 1 28.45 0.51 7.24
CA MET A 1 27.09 -0.04 6.98
C MET A 1 27.19 -0.92 5.75
N ARG A 2 26.33 -1.94 5.61
CA ARG A 2 26.08 -2.54 4.29
C ARG A 2 25.20 -1.57 3.49
N GLY A 3 25.37 -1.51 2.17
CA GLY A 3 24.40 -0.84 1.31
C GLY A 3 23.14 -1.69 1.19
N TYR A 4 21.97 -1.04 1.16
CA TYR A 4 20.76 -1.65 0.64
C TYR A 4 20.60 -1.20 -0.80
N GLU A 5 20.26 -2.15 -1.66
CA GLU A 5 20.07 -1.97 -3.09
C GLU A 5 18.56 -1.92 -3.40
N PRO A 6 18.12 -1.06 -4.34
CA PRO A 6 16.72 -0.98 -4.74
C PRO A 6 16.32 -2.18 -5.62
N LEU A 7 15.01 -2.46 -5.74
CA LEU A 7 14.53 -3.57 -6.56
C LEU A 7 14.88 -3.44 -8.05
N GLU A 8 15.13 -2.23 -8.55
CA GLU A 8 15.63 -1.99 -9.91
C GLU A 8 16.86 -2.83 -10.27
N THR A 9 17.78 -3.04 -9.32
CA THR A 9 19.06 -3.74 -9.57
C THR A 9 18.99 -5.27 -9.43
N ILE A 10 17.84 -5.83 -9.01
CA ILE A 10 17.69 -7.27 -8.68
C ILE A 10 17.92 -8.24 -9.85
N GLY A 11 17.82 -7.74 -11.09
CA GLY A 11 18.20 -8.41 -12.33
C GLY A 11 17.37 -9.63 -12.76
N SER A 12 16.63 -10.29 -11.86
CA SER A 12 15.94 -11.55 -12.15
C SER A 12 14.62 -11.75 -11.40
N ALA A 13 13.72 -12.52 -12.01
CA ALA A 13 12.48 -12.98 -11.39
C ALA A 13 12.70 -13.79 -10.12
N GLN A 14 13.76 -14.62 -10.09
CA GLN A 14 14.10 -15.47 -8.95
C GLN A 14 14.63 -14.64 -7.77
N GLY A 15 15.56 -13.70 -8.04
CA GLY A 15 16.05 -12.77 -7.02
C GLY A 15 14.91 -11.93 -6.42
N PHE A 16 14.02 -11.40 -7.26
CA PHE A 16 12.84 -10.69 -6.78
C PHE A 16 11.94 -11.57 -5.91
N HIS A 17 11.66 -12.82 -6.33
CA HIS A 17 10.81 -13.72 -5.55
C HIS A 17 11.40 -13.99 -4.15
N SER A 18 12.71 -14.22 -4.03
CA SER A 18 13.39 -14.37 -2.73
C SER A 18 13.29 -13.10 -1.88
N VAL A 19 13.60 -11.93 -2.46
CA VAL A 19 13.52 -10.64 -1.75
C VAL A 19 12.10 -10.32 -1.28
N PHE A 20 11.11 -10.60 -2.11
CA PHE A 20 9.70 -10.41 -1.81
C PHE A 20 9.24 -11.32 -0.66
N VAL A 21 9.61 -12.60 -0.69
CA VAL A 21 9.31 -13.57 0.37
C VAL A 21 9.92 -13.14 1.71
N ASP A 22 11.19 -12.71 1.71
CA ASP A 22 11.87 -12.21 2.90
C ASP A 22 11.18 -10.95 3.45
N ALA A 23 10.71 -10.04 2.58
CA ALA A 23 9.95 -8.85 2.98
C ALA A 23 8.56 -9.17 3.57
N VAL A 24 7.84 -10.16 3.03
CA VAL A 24 6.55 -10.64 3.58
C VAL A 24 6.75 -11.31 4.94
N ARG A 25 7.81 -12.11 5.11
CA ARG A 25 8.19 -12.67 6.41
C ARG A 25 8.56 -11.59 7.43
N ALA A 26 9.32 -10.57 7.02
CA ALA A 26 9.67 -9.44 7.87
C ALA A 26 8.44 -8.64 8.33
N HIS A 27 7.48 -8.41 7.43
CA HIS A 27 6.17 -7.82 7.77
C HIS A 27 5.42 -8.64 8.82
N HIS A 28 5.30 -9.95 8.60
CA HIS A 28 4.61 -10.83 9.52
C HIS A 28 5.27 -10.86 10.91
N TRP A 29 6.60 -10.94 10.97
CA TRP A 29 7.34 -10.92 12.23
C TRP A 29 7.11 -9.63 13.03
N VAL A 30 7.13 -8.47 12.37
CA VAL A 30 6.84 -7.17 13.03
C VAL A 30 5.38 -7.11 13.48
N TYR A 31 4.44 -7.62 12.69
CA TYR A 31 3.02 -7.66 13.05
C TYR A 31 2.75 -8.59 14.24
N GLU A 32 3.29 -9.81 14.28
CA GLU A 32 3.12 -10.68 15.45
C GLU A 32 3.77 -10.08 16.69
N ARG A 33 5.00 -9.56 16.55
CA ARG A 33 5.78 -9.07 17.68
C ARG A 33 5.26 -7.75 18.28
N TYR A 34 4.64 -6.88 17.48
CA TYR A 34 4.27 -5.52 17.87
C TYR A 34 2.84 -5.10 17.47
N GLN A 35 2.06 -5.93 16.78
CA GLN A 35 0.75 -5.62 16.19
C GLN A 35 0.75 -4.37 15.29
N MET A 36 1.88 -4.09 14.64
CA MET A 36 2.05 -2.98 13.70
C MET A 36 1.64 -3.38 12.28
N LEU A 37 0.82 -2.52 11.66
CA LEU A 37 0.47 -2.57 10.24
C LEU A 37 1.38 -1.59 9.49
N HIS A 38 1.85 -1.95 8.30
CA HIS A 38 2.82 -1.17 7.54
C HIS A 38 2.18 0.01 6.81
N ARG A 39 1.03 -0.22 6.18
CA ARG A 39 0.16 0.80 5.55
C ARG A 39 0.71 1.53 4.31
N ASN A 40 1.98 1.36 3.95
CA ASN A 40 2.55 1.86 2.70
C ASN A 40 3.52 0.84 2.08
N ILE A 41 3.02 -0.35 1.78
CA ILE A 41 3.81 -1.36 1.07
C ILE A 41 3.79 -1.04 -0.42
N GLU A 42 4.97 -0.74 -0.95
CA GLU A 42 5.23 -0.44 -2.35
C GLU A 42 6.61 -0.96 -2.78
N LEU A 43 6.92 -0.92 -4.08
CA LEU A 43 8.19 -1.46 -4.58
C LEU A 43 9.43 -0.81 -3.94
N ASN A 44 9.38 0.50 -3.65
CA ASN A 44 10.50 1.21 -3.03
C ASN A 44 10.73 0.79 -1.56
N SER A 45 9.66 0.43 -0.85
CA SER A 45 9.74 -0.05 0.54
C SER A 45 10.40 -1.43 0.64
N ILE A 46 10.51 -2.16 -0.47
CA ILE A 46 11.19 -3.44 -0.55
C ILE A 46 12.60 -3.18 -1.11
N MET A 47 13.63 -3.54 -0.34
CA MET A 47 15.03 -3.45 -0.76
C MET A 47 15.74 -4.78 -0.51
N TRP A 48 16.97 -4.90 -1.02
CA TRP A 48 17.76 -6.12 -0.88
C TRP A 48 19.23 -5.83 -0.53
N TYR A 49 19.96 -6.88 -0.15
CA TYR A 49 21.42 -6.86 -0.08
C TYR A 49 21.96 -8.29 -0.31
N GLU A 50 23.23 -8.40 -0.70
CA GLU A 50 23.93 -9.68 -0.69
C GLU A 50 24.62 -9.90 0.67
N GLN A 51 24.46 -11.10 1.22
CA GLN A 51 25.26 -11.61 2.33
C GLN A 51 25.68 -13.05 2.02
N ASP A 52 26.98 -13.34 2.12
CA ASP A 52 27.54 -14.69 2.06
C ASP A 52 27.11 -15.49 0.80
N GLY A 53 26.91 -14.78 -0.33
CA GLY A 53 26.42 -15.33 -1.60
C GLY A 53 24.89 -15.52 -1.68
N ARG A 54 24.14 -15.22 -0.62
CA ARG A 54 22.67 -15.17 -0.60
C ARG A 54 22.17 -13.75 -0.83
N VAL A 55 21.19 -13.61 -1.72
CA VAL A 55 20.31 -12.42 -1.80
C VAL A 55 19.32 -12.45 -0.63
N VAL A 56 19.24 -11.37 0.14
CA VAL A 56 18.35 -11.22 1.30
C VAL A 56 17.45 -10.00 1.11
N GLY A 57 16.15 -10.16 1.32
CA GLY A 57 15.17 -9.07 1.26
C GLY A 57 14.99 -8.31 2.58
N VAL A 58 14.55 -7.05 2.49
CA VAL A 58 14.28 -6.16 3.63
C VAL A 58 13.03 -5.32 3.33
N LEU A 59 12.18 -5.12 4.34
CA LEU A 59 11.06 -4.18 4.30
C LEU A 59 11.37 -2.92 5.13
N CYS A 60 11.38 -1.77 4.47
CA CYS A 60 11.68 -0.44 5.00
C CYS A 60 10.43 0.46 5.02
N ASP A 61 10.59 1.77 5.24
CA ASP A 61 9.54 2.80 5.14
C ASP A 61 8.35 2.65 6.11
N TRP A 62 8.65 2.21 7.33
CA TRP A 62 7.69 2.04 8.44
C TRP A 62 7.14 3.36 9.02
N ASP A 63 7.43 4.53 8.44
CA ASP A 63 7.05 5.85 8.98
C ASP A 63 5.53 6.09 9.03
N LEU A 64 4.76 5.37 8.19
CA LEU A 64 3.29 5.41 8.17
C LEU A 64 2.64 4.30 9.00
N ALA A 65 3.44 3.45 9.65
CA ALA A 65 2.96 2.27 10.36
C ALA A 65 2.10 2.62 11.58
N GLU A 66 1.15 1.75 11.90
CA GLU A 66 0.23 1.95 13.04
C GLU A 66 -0.03 0.67 13.82
N ASN A 67 0.01 0.76 15.15
CA ASN A 67 -0.37 -0.35 16.01
C ASN A 67 -1.90 -0.55 15.98
N LYS A 68 -2.32 -1.73 15.52
CA LYS A 68 -3.71 -2.18 15.38
C LYS A 68 -4.56 -1.98 16.64
N GLY A 69 -3.98 -2.11 17.84
CA GLY A 69 -4.66 -1.88 19.12
C GLY A 69 -5.11 -0.42 19.31
N THR A 70 -4.43 0.55 18.70
CA THR A 70 -4.80 1.98 18.78
C THR A 70 -5.97 2.36 17.86
N GLY A 71 -6.34 1.49 16.91
CA GLY A 71 -7.47 1.72 16.00
C GLY A 71 -8.85 1.59 16.64
N GLY A 72 -8.94 0.96 17.83
CA GLY A 72 -10.20 0.61 18.49
C GLY A 72 -10.99 1.77 19.13
N HIS A 73 -10.44 3.00 19.15
CA HIS A 73 -11.10 4.19 19.71
C HIS A 73 -11.13 5.33 18.67
N ARG A 74 -11.95 5.18 17.62
CA ARG A 74 -12.11 6.17 16.55
C ARG A 74 -13.57 6.36 16.15
N SER A 75 -14.08 7.59 16.26
CA SER A 75 -15.37 7.99 15.71
C SER A 75 -15.23 8.57 14.29
N ASN A 76 -16.30 8.50 13.50
CA ASN A 76 -16.27 8.91 12.10
C ASN A 76 -16.51 10.42 11.97
N HIS A 77 -15.61 11.12 11.29
CA HIS A 77 -15.84 12.47 10.75
C HIS A 77 -15.39 12.49 9.29
N ARG A 78 -16.22 13.08 8.42
CA ARG A 78 -15.93 13.20 6.98
C ARG A 78 -14.94 14.33 6.74
N ALA A 79 -13.78 14.02 6.19
CA ALA A 79 -13.00 14.98 5.40
C ALA A 79 -13.58 14.97 3.96
N CYS A 80 -13.63 16.12 3.30
CA CYS A 80 -14.28 16.25 1.99
C CYS A 80 -13.56 15.48 0.87
N ASP A 81 -14.34 15.13 -0.15
CA ASP A 81 -13.84 14.81 -1.48
C ASP A 81 -13.17 16.05 -2.10
N ASP A 82 -11.82 16.05 -2.18
CA ASP A 82 -11.02 16.71 -3.24
C ASP A 82 -9.50 16.48 -3.04
N ALA A 83 -9.11 15.23 -2.80
CA ALA A 83 -7.69 14.84 -2.72
C ALA A 83 -7.09 14.64 -4.13
N ALA A 84 -6.91 15.73 -4.88
CA ALA A 84 -6.27 15.74 -6.19
C ALA A 84 -4.75 15.54 -6.11
N VAL A 85 -4.31 14.30 -5.86
CA VAL A 85 -2.88 13.94 -5.77
C VAL A 85 -2.23 13.92 -7.16
N VAL A 86 -1.62 15.04 -7.55
CA VAL A 86 -0.77 15.14 -8.74
C VAL A 86 0.63 14.65 -8.38
N TRP A 87 1.00 13.46 -8.84
CA TRP A 87 2.37 12.97 -8.74
C TRP A 87 3.27 13.71 -9.72
N ALA A 88 4.31 14.37 -9.20
CA ALA A 88 5.29 15.09 -10.01
C ALA A 88 6.22 14.10 -10.73
N VAL A 89 6.11 14.00 -12.06
CA VAL A 89 7.03 13.21 -12.88
C VAL A 89 8.31 14.02 -13.13
N GLU A 90 9.39 13.70 -12.42
CA GLU A 90 10.73 14.22 -12.73
C GLU A 90 11.23 13.67 -14.07
N ARG A 91 10.89 14.33 -15.18
CA ARG A 91 11.56 14.10 -16.47
C ARG A 91 12.96 14.69 -16.44
N LYS A 92 13.96 13.83 -16.21
CA LYS A 92 15.37 14.11 -16.55
C LYS A 92 15.58 14.09 -18.07
N GLU A 93 15.08 15.14 -18.74
CA GLU A 93 15.42 15.42 -20.14
C GLU A 93 16.83 16.01 -20.22
N ASN A 94 17.75 15.24 -20.81
CA ASN A 94 19.17 15.56 -20.87
C ASN A 94 19.49 16.33 -22.16
N SER A 95 19.72 17.66 -22.09
CA SER A 95 20.18 18.43 -23.26
C SER A 95 21.14 19.57 -22.94
N VAL A 96 21.99 19.88 -23.93
CA VAL A 96 23.25 20.62 -23.78
C VAL A 96 23.05 22.14 -23.78
N ALA A 97 23.58 22.78 -22.73
CA ALA A 97 24.11 24.14 -22.62
C ALA A 97 23.72 25.23 -23.65
N LYS A 98 23.25 26.37 -23.11
CA LYS A 98 23.93 27.66 -23.34
C LYS A 98 23.69 28.67 -22.22
N SER A 99 24.69 29.52 -21.97
CA SER A 99 24.61 30.68 -21.08
C SER A 99 24.17 31.91 -21.85
N THR A 100 23.38 32.80 -21.21
CA THR A 100 23.61 34.26 -21.22
C THR A 100 23.02 34.90 -19.96
N THR A 101 23.75 35.82 -19.34
CA THR A 101 23.30 36.70 -18.23
C THR A 101 22.40 37.83 -18.72
N THR A 102 21.46 38.32 -17.89
CA THR A 102 21.07 39.76 -17.83
C THR A 102 20.38 40.05 -16.50
N GLU A 103 20.74 41.15 -15.85
CA GLU A 103 20.14 41.64 -14.61
C GLU A 103 18.90 42.52 -14.88
N LEU A 104 18.05 42.73 -13.88
CA LEU A 104 17.39 44.03 -13.65
C LEU A 104 16.95 44.15 -12.18
N ARG A 105 16.91 45.39 -11.66
CA ARG A 105 17.04 45.67 -10.22
C ARG A 105 16.25 46.93 -9.79
N ALA A 106 15.35 46.77 -8.82
CA ALA A 106 14.81 47.79 -7.91
C ALA A 106 14.11 47.05 -6.74
N THR A 107 14.34 47.23 -5.43
CA THR A 107 14.30 48.43 -4.54
C THR A 107 12.90 49.05 -4.44
N ALA A 108 12.28 49.30 -3.28
CA ALA A 108 12.61 49.01 -1.86
C ALA A 108 11.28 49.02 -1.02
N GLU A 109 11.16 49.11 0.31
CA GLU A 109 12.06 49.31 1.48
C GLU A 109 11.32 48.72 2.71
N ASP A 110 11.89 47.77 3.48
CA ASP A 110 12.57 47.95 4.79
C ASP A 110 11.73 48.51 5.97
N GLN A 111 11.46 47.65 6.97
CA GLN A 111 11.48 48.00 8.40
C GLN A 111 11.39 46.76 9.33
N ALA A 112 12.32 46.69 10.29
CA ALA A 112 12.26 45.81 11.47
C ALA A 112 11.64 46.58 12.69
N THR A 113 11.36 46.03 13.88
CA THR A 113 11.59 44.69 14.46
C THR A 113 10.30 44.25 15.22
N GLU A 114 10.16 43.75 16.47
CA GLU A 114 11.03 43.38 17.62
C GLU A 114 10.31 42.37 18.55
N GLN A 115 11.04 41.81 19.53
CA GLN A 115 10.60 41.17 20.79
C GLN A 115 9.47 40.12 20.81
N ALA A 116 9.89 38.87 21.05
CA ALA A 116 9.10 37.92 21.84
C ALA A 116 9.07 38.33 23.33
N ARG A 117 8.01 37.97 24.07
CA ARG A 117 7.99 37.99 25.54
C ARG A 117 7.26 36.76 26.09
N ASN A 118 7.98 35.98 26.89
CA ASN A 118 7.38 34.94 27.73
C ASN A 118 6.68 35.59 28.93
N LEU A 119 5.58 35.00 29.39
CA LEU A 119 5.14 35.09 30.79
C LEU A 119 4.93 33.66 31.32
N GLU A 120 5.54 33.35 32.46
CA GLU A 120 5.38 32.08 33.15
C GLU A 120 4.41 32.18 34.34
N SER A 121 3.96 31.02 34.80
CA SER A 121 3.40 30.75 36.13
C SER A 121 2.07 31.41 36.52
N ALA A 122 0.99 30.65 36.34
CA ALA A 122 -0.11 30.58 37.30
C ALA A 122 -0.64 29.12 37.33
N ALA A 123 -0.66 28.49 38.50
CA ALA A 123 -1.14 27.11 38.68
C ALA A 123 -1.52 26.84 40.15
N PRO A 124 -2.37 25.83 40.44
CA PRO A 124 -3.40 25.22 39.59
C PRO A 124 -4.80 25.31 40.22
N SER A 125 -5.85 25.52 39.43
CA SER A 125 -7.23 25.31 39.88
C SER A 125 -7.66 23.86 39.61
N ASN A 126 -7.88 23.08 40.67
CA ASN A 126 -8.36 21.71 40.56
C ASN A 126 -9.79 21.66 39.99
N MET A 127 -9.91 21.36 38.70
CA MET A 127 -11.10 20.73 38.14
C MET A 127 -10.69 19.45 37.44
N ALA A 128 -11.37 18.35 37.76
CA ALA A 128 -11.22 17.08 37.05
C ALA A 128 -11.92 17.19 35.70
N THR A 129 -11.22 17.76 34.71
CA THR A 129 -11.61 17.62 33.30
C THR A 129 -11.47 16.15 32.94
N ASP A 130 -12.61 15.48 32.78
CA ASP A 130 -12.70 14.12 32.27
C ASP A 130 -11.85 13.99 30.98
N SER A 131 -11.08 12.92 30.86
CA SER A 131 -9.98 12.82 29.89
C SER A 131 -10.50 12.66 28.47
N GLN A 132 -10.89 13.79 27.88
CA GLN A 132 -11.55 13.86 26.59
C GLN A 132 -10.62 13.34 25.49
N CYS A 133 -10.81 12.07 25.13
CA CYS A 133 -9.92 11.33 24.25
C CYS A 133 -9.80 12.05 22.90
N VAL A 134 -8.59 12.51 22.57
CA VAL A 134 -8.32 13.24 21.31
C VAL A 134 -8.40 12.25 20.14
N VAL A 135 -9.61 12.13 19.58
CA VAL A 135 -9.91 11.21 18.48
C VAL A 135 -9.09 11.59 17.26
N LYS A 136 -8.11 10.74 16.90
CA LYS A 136 -7.34 10.92 15.66
C LYS A 136 -8.23 10.64 14.44
N PRO A 137 -8.33 11.57 13.46
CA PRO A 137 -9.04 11.33 12.21
C PRO A 137 -8.41 10.19 11.40
N ARG A 138 -9.21 9.60 10.49
CA ARG A 138 -8.82 8.47 9.63
C ARG A 138 -8.43 8.98 8.25
N TYR A 139 -7.24 8.62 7.79
CA TYR A 139 -6.69 9.03 6.49
C TYR A 139 -6.47 7.83 5.58
N ARG A 140 -6.68 7.99 4.27
CA ARG A 140 -6.17 7.05 3.27
C ARG A 140 -4.66 7.24 3.19
N THR A 141 -3.90 6.22 3.56
CA THR A 141 -2.44 6.14 3.50
C THR A 141 -2.05 5.02 2.56
N GLY A 142 -0.97 5.19 1.79
CA GLY A 142 -0.49 4.21 0.81
C GLY A 142 -0.41 4.76 -0.61
N THR A 143 0.56 4.30 -1.39
CA THR A 143 0.67 4.62 -2.82
C THR A 143 -0.40 3.90 -3.66
N GLY A 144 -1.16 4.65 -4.47
CA GLY A 144 -2.38 4.20 -5.17
C GLY A 144 -2.29 2.87 -5.95
N PRO A 145 -1.27 2.67 -6.82
CA PRO A 145 -1.04 1.39 -7.49
C PRO A 145 -0.96 0.17 -6.57
N PHE A 146 -0.52 0.32 -5.33
CA PHE A 146 -0.35 -0.78 -4.38
C PHE A 146 -1.48 -0.83 -3.35
N MET A 147 -2.10 0.30 -3.01
CA MET A 147 -3.21 0.40 -2.05
C MET A 147 -4.33 -0.63 -2.27
N ALA A 148 -4.76 -1.28 -1.18
CA ALA A 148 -5.84 -2.26 -1.12
C ALA A 148 -7.22 -1.73 -1.58
N MET A 149 -8.02 -2.60 -2.21
CA MET A 149 -9.33 -2.27 -2.82
C MET A 149 -10.32 -1.58 -1.88
N ASP A 150 -10.29 -1.91 -0.59
CA ASP A 150 -11.16 -1.31 0.42
C ASP A 150 -10.83 0.15 0.73
N LEU A 151 -9.56 0.55 0.62
CA LEU A 151 -9.08 1.89 0.90
C LEU A 151 -9.33 2.84 -0.30
N LEU A 152 -9.40 2.28 -1.51
CA LEU A 152 -9.63 2.99 -2.78
C LEU A 152 -11.08 3.46 -3.00
N ARG A 153 -12.05 3.00 -2.19
CA ARG A 153 -13.49 3.30 -2.39
C ARG A 153 -13.87 4.72 -1.94
N VAL A 154 -14.98 5.24 -2.47
CA VAL A 154 -15.56 6.56 -2.13
C VAL A 154 -15.81 6.73 -0.62
N SER A 155 -16.35 5.70 0.03
CA SER A 155 -16.78 5.73 1.44
C SER A 155 -15.66 6.05 2.44
N ASP A 156 -16.06 6.49 3.65
CA ASP A 156 -15.18 6.72 4.81
C ASP A 156 -14.08 5.63 4.89
N PRO A 157 -12.78 6.00 4.97
CA PRO A 157 -11.69 5.04 4.88
C PRO A 157 -11.81 3.96 5.95
N PRO A 158 -11.86 2.65 5.59
CA PRO A 158 -11.98 1.57 6.57
C PRO A 158 -10.78 1.56 7.53
N ILE A 159 -10.95 0.90 8.68
CA ILE A 159 -9.81 0.63 9.55
C ILE A 159 -8.85 -0.28 8.76
N HIS A 160 -7.57 0.09 8.69
CA HIS A 160 -6.56 -0.72 8.02
C HIS A 160 -6.44 -2.07 8.73
N LYS A 161 -6.44 -3.17 7.97
CA LYS A 161 -6.39 -4.55 8.47
C LYS A 161 -5.15 -5.25 7.93
N TYR A 162 -4.71 -6.34 8.57
CA TYR A 162 -3.50 -7.07 8.17
C TYR A 162 -3.54 -7.51 6.69
N ARG A 163 -4.68 -7.99 6.21
CA ARG A 163 -4.86 -8.35 4.79
C ARG A 163 -4.75 -7.18 3.81
N HIS A 164 -4.87 -5.92 4.24
CA HIS A 164 -4.66 -4.77 3.34
C HIS A 164 -3.18 -4.58 3.02
N ASP A 165 -2.29 -4.91 3.96
CA ASP A 165 -0.84 -4.98 3.70
C ASP A 165 -0.53 -6.17 2.78
N LEU A 166 -1.12 -7.35 3.02
CA LEU A 166 -0.97 -8.52 2.13
C LEU A 166 -1.53 -8.27 0.71
N GLU A 167 -2.67 -7.58 0.59
CA GLU A 167 -3.22 -7.16 -0.71
C GLU A 167 -2.27 -6.17 -1.42
N SER A 168 -1.59 -5.31 -0.67
CA SER A 168 -0.58 -4.39 -1.21
C SER A 168 0.68 -5.11 -1.68
N PHE A 169 1.14 -6.13 -0.95
CA PHE A 169 2.18 -7.06 -1.41
C PHE A 169 1.76 -7.77 -2.72
N PHE A 170 0.54 -8.29 -2.81
CA PHE A 170 0.04 -8.91 -4.05
C PHE A 170 0.10 -7.93 -5.23
N TYR A 171 -0.38 -6.69 -5.07
CA TYR A 171 -0.26 -5.69 -6.13
C TYR A 171 1.19 -5.31 -6.45
N ALA A 172 2.11 -5.28 -5.48
CA ALA A 172 3.52 -5.06 -5.72
C ALA A 172 4.14 -6.18 -6.58
N TYR A 173 3.80 -7.45 -6.33
CA TYR A 173 4.26 -8.58 -7.14
C TYR A 173 3.69 -8.49 -8.57
N ILE A 174 2.39 -8.25 -8.73
CA ILE A 174 1.77 -8.05 -10.05
C ILE A 174 2.45 -6.90 -10.80
N TYR A 175 2.73 -5.79 -10.11
CA TYR A 175 3.38 -4.62 -10.71
C TYR A 175 4.81 -4.94 -11.15
N PHE A 176 5.62 -5.61 -10.33
CA PHE A 176 6.95 -6.08 -10.72
C PHE A 176 6.88 -6.95 -11.98
N ALA A 177 6.06 -8.01 -11.95
CA ALA A 177 5.94 -8.96 -13.05
C ALA A 177 5.41 -8.33 -14.35
N ALA A 178 4.59 -7.28 -14.24
CA ALA A 178 4.02 -6.57 -15.38
C ALA A 178 4.93 -5.47 -15.97
N THR A 179 5.83 -4.88 -15.17
CA THR A 179 6.52 -3.63 -15.55
C THR A 179 8.04 -3.63 -15.44
N TYR A 180 8.65 -4.57 -14.71
CA TYR A 180 10.11 -4.61 -14.58
C TYR A 180 10.77 -4.99 -15.91
N ASN A 181 11.84 -4.28 -16.26
CA ASN A 181 12.68 -4.60 -17.40
C ASN A 181 14.13 -4.88 -16.92
N PRO A 182 14.56 -6.15 -16.89
CA PRO A 182 15.91 -6.53 -16.46
C PRO A 182 17.03 -5.82 -17.23
N ASP A 183 16.92 -5.75 -18.56
CA ASP A 183 17.95 -5.17 -19.45
C ASP A 183 18.21 -3.68 -19.17
N LYS A 184 17.23 -2.98 -18.60
CA LYS A 184 17.28 -1.55 -18.27
C LYS A 184 17.40 -1.27 -16.78
N GLN A 185 17.29 -2.29 -15.93
CA GLN A 185 17.18 -2.16 -14.46
C GLN A 185 16.18 -1.07 -14.06
N ALA A 186 14.95 -1.15 -14.59
CA ALA A 186 13.95 -0.11 -14.42
C ALA A 186 12.51 -0.64 -14.47
N PHE A 187 11.60 0.06 -13.79
CA PHE A 187 10.16 -0.19 -13.85
C PHE A 187 9.46 0.69 -14.91
N GLY A 188 8.55 0.07 -15.66
CA GLY A 188 7.51 0.77 -16.41
C GLY A 188 6.29 1.12 -15.54
N TYR A 189 5.17 1.41 -16.20
CA TYR A 189 3.95 1.88 -15.54
C TYR A 189 2.70 1.12 -16.00
N ILE A 190 1.88 0.65 -15.05
CA ILE A 190 0.50 0.24 -15.34
C ILE A 190 -0.35 1.52 -15.35
N GLU A 191 -0.61 2.06 -16.56
CA GLU A 191 -1.26 3.36 -16.75
C GLU A 191 -2.61 3.45 -16.02
N ASP A 192 -3.45 2.42 -16.16
CA ASP A 192 -4.76 2.27 -15.51
C ASP A 192 -4.69 2.29 -13.96
N TRP A 193 -3.53 2.01 -13.35
CA TRP A 193 -3.36 1.98 -11.89
C TRP A 193 -2.70 3.25 -11.33
N GLN A 194 -2.17 4.13 -12.19
CA GLN A 194 -1.56 5.40 -11.78
C GLN A 194 -2.42 6.63 -12.06
N ARG A 195 -3.35 6.57 -13.03
CA ARG A 195 -4.11 7.73 -13.51
C ARG A 195 -5.53 7.78 -12.95
N GLY A 196 -5.99 8.98 -12.63
CA GLY A 196 -7.33 9.25 -12.10
C GLY A 196 -7.38 9.28 -10.57
N SER A 197 -8.60 9.29 -10.02
CA SER A 197 -8.81 9.22 -8.57
C SER A 197 -8.57 7.80 -8.03
N LEU A 198 -8.40 7.68 -6.71
CA LEU A 198 -8.33 6.37 -6.03
C LEU A 198 -9.49 5.45 -6.41
N VAL A 199 -10.69 6.00 -6.58
CA VAL A 199 -11.90 5.27 -7.01
C VAL A 199 -11.76 4.73 -8.44
N HIS A 200 -11.11 5.47 -9.34
CA HIS A 200 -10.81 4.98 -10.69
C HIS A 200 -9.80 3.84 -10.65
N ILE A 201 -8.72 3.97 -9.87
CA ILE A 201 -7.73 2.91 -9.65
C ILE A 201 -8.40 1.65 -9.07
N GLY A 202 -9.33 1.81 -8.13
CA GLY A 202 -10.14 0.72 -7.59
C GLY A 202 -10.98 0.01 -8.66
N HIS A 203 -11.66 0.76 -9.53
CA HIS A 203 -12.38 0.16 -10.66
C HIS A 203 -11.42 -0.56 -11.63
N ARG A 204 -10.21 -0.04 -11.87
CA ARG A 204 -9.20 -0.68 -12.74
C ARG A 204 -8.53 -1.91 -12.13
N LYS A 205 -8.48 -2.00 -10.80
CA LYS A 205 -8.10 -3.23 -10.09
C LYS A 205 -9.24 -4.25 -10.12
N TRP A 206 -10.50 -3.83 -9.98
CA TRP A 206 -11.66 -4.70 -10.20
C TRP A 206 -11.68 -5.28 -11.62
N ASP A 207 -11.52 -4.44 -12.64
CA ASP A 207 -11.36 -4.85 -14.05
C ASP A 207 -10.26 -5.92 -14.18
N PHE A 208 -9.11 -5.77 -13.50
CA PHE A 208 -8.01 -6.75 -13.55
C PHE A 208 -8.30 -8.07 -12.82
N LEU A 209 -8.94 -8.04 -11.65
CA LEU A 209 -9.32 -9.24 -10.88
C LEU A 209 -10.32 -10.10 -11.65
N PHE A 210 -11.33 -9.48 -12.30
CA PHE A 210 -12.43 -10.24 -12.91
C PHE A 210 -12.27 -10.46 -14.42
N GLU A 211 -11.77 -9.50 -15.22
CA GLU A 211 -11.74 -9.62 -16.68
C GLU A 211 -10.45 -10.29 -17.24
N PRO A 212 -10.52 -11.51 -17.82
CA PRO A 212 -9.33 -12.18 -18.36
C PRO A 212 -8.71 -11.45 -19.56
N GLN A 213 -9.48 -10.58 -20.23
CA GLN A 213 -8.97 -9.71 -21.30
C GLN A 213 -8.02 -8.64 -20.74
N VAL A 214 -8.31 -8.09 -19.56
CA VAL A 214 -7.49 -7.04 -18.92
C VAL A 214 -6.18 -7.64 -18.43
N ARG A 215 -6.22 -8.81 -17.77
CA ARG A 215 -5.01 -9.57 -17.42
C ARG A 215 -4.13 -9.87 -18.63
N ARG A 216 -4.72 -10.32 -19.75
CA ARG A 216 -3.99 -10.57 -21.00
C ARG A 216 -3.37 -9.32 -21.63
N ARG A 217 -3.94 -8.11 -21.44
CA ARG A 217 -3.28 -6.86 -21.84
C ARG A 217 -2.05 -6.55 -20.98
N VAL A 218 -2.17 -6.68 -19.66
CA VAL A 218 -1.06 -6.46 -18.71
C VAL A 218 0.08 -7.46 -18.96
N ALA A 219 -0.23 -8.76 -19.04
CA ALA A 219 0.76 -9.80 -19.33
C ALA A 219 1.42 -9.66 -20.71
N LYS A 220 0.73 -9.09 -21.72
CA LYS A 220 1.33 -8.82 -23.03
C LYS A 220 2.42 -7.74 -22.97
N ALA A 221 2.29 -6.76 -22.07
CA ALA A 221 3.22 -5.65 -21.92
C ALA A 221 4.47 -5.99 -21.08
N ALA A 222 4.41 -7.06 -20.27
CA ALA A 222 5.51 -7.55 -19.46
C ALA A 222 6.76 -7.93 -20.28
N HIS A 223 7.92 -7.96 -19.61
CA HIS A 223 9.14 -8.51 -20.20
C HIS A 223 9.03 -10.03 -20.42
N ASP A 224 9.66 -10.57 -21.47
CA ASP A 224 9.47 -11.99 -21.84
C ASP A 224 9.93 -12.97 -20.75
N THR A 225 10.95 -12.61 -19.96
CA THR A 225 11.39 -13.42 -18.80
C THR A 225 10.44 -13.36 -17.59
N LEU A 226 9.49 -12.40 -17.56
CA LEU A 226 8.53 -12.21 -16.47
C LEU A 226 7.12 -12.68 -16.83
N LYS A 227 6.78 -12.75 -18.13
CA LYS A 227 5.51 -13.32 -18.63
C LYS A 227 5.10 -14.66 -17.98
N PRO A 228 6.01 -15.62 -17.72
CA PRO A 228 5.66 -16.86 -17.03
C PRO A 228 5.07 -16.66 -15.63
N LEU A 229 5.38 -15.57 -14.91
CA LEU A 229 4.79 -15.26 -13.59
C LEU A 229 3.31 -14.88 -13.70
N LEU A 230 2.92 -14.29 -14.83
CA LEU A 230 1.55 -13.85 -15.14
C LEU A 230 0.76 -14.88 -15.96
N ALA A 231 1.26 -16.10 -16.09
CA ALA A 231 0.52 -17.21 -16.70
C ALA A 231 -0.63 -17.68 -15.79
N GLU A 232 -1.66 -18.27 -16.37
CA GLU A 232 -2.72 -18.94 -15.61
C GLU A 232 -2.14 -20.17 -14.86
N SER A 233 -2.69 -20.48 -13.69
CA SER A 233 -2.20 -21.52 -12.76
C SER A 233 -0.82 -21.27 -12.11
N THR A 234 -0.31 -20.04 -12.10
CA THR A 234 0.85 -19.67 -11.26
C THR A 234 0.46 -19.39 -9.81
N PRO A 235 1.40 -19.50 -8.84
CA PRO A 235 1.14 -19.11 -7.45
C PRO A 235 0.68 -17.64 -7.29
N LEU A 236 1.20 -16.74 -8.14
CA LEU A 236 0.75 -15.35 -8.20
C LEU A 236 -0.71 -15.20 -8.65
N MET A 237 -1.20 -16.08 -9.53
CA MET A 237 -2.61 -16.11 -9.91
C MET A 237 -3.51 -16.81 -8.88
N ASN A 238 -2.97 -17.70 -8.05
CA ASN A 238 -3.70 -18.24 -6.89
C ASN A 238 -4.07 -17.12 -5.90
N LEU A 239 -3.13 -16.20 -5.61
CA LEU A 239 -3.44 -14.97 -4.86
C LEU A 239 -4.51 -14.12 -5.55
N LEU A 240 -4.45 -13.96 -6.88
CA LEU A 240 -5.43 -13.18 -7.64
C LEU A 240 -6.86 -13.73 -7.47
N TYR A 241 -7.04 -15.04 -7.50
CA TYR A 241 -8.35 -15.67 -7.28
C TYR A 241 -8.82 -15.46 -5.83
N GLN A 242 -7.95 -15.63 -4.83
CA GLN A 242 -8.31 -15.42 -3.43
C GLN A 242 -8.72 -13.95 -3.13
N PHE A 243 -8.03 -12.97 -3.72
CA PHE A 243 -8.43 -11.56 -3.61
C PHE A 243 -9.70 -11.23 -4.43
N GLY A 244 -9.95 -11.95 -5.54
CA GLY A 244 -11.23 -11.90 -6.26
C GLY A 244 -12.42 -12.40 -5.42
N ASP A 245 -12.24 -13.48 -4.66
CA ASP A 245 -13.26 -13.99 -3.74
C ASP A 245 -13.52 -13.01 -2.58
N ILE A 246 -12.47 -12.39 -2.04
CA ILE A 246 -12.56 -11.33 -1.02
C ILE A 246 -13.29 -10.09 -1.58
N GLU A 247 -13.09 -9.73 -2.84
CA GLU A 247 -13.83 -8.62 -3.47
C GLU A 247 -15.29 -8.99 -3.76
N THR A 248 -15.56 -10.26 -4.07
CA THR A 248 -16.91 -10.79 -4.27
C THR A 248 -17.75 -10.72 -2.98
N ASP A 249 -17.18 -11.08 -1.83
CA ASP A 249 -17.83 -10.91 -0.52
C ASP A 249 -18.20 -9.43 -0.28
N ARG A 250 -17.31 -8.50 -0.67
CA ARG A 250 -17.55 -7.07 -0.48
C ARG A 250 -18.70 -6.55 -1.34
N ALA A 251 -18.89 -7.08 -2.54
CA ALA A 251 -20.05 -6.81 -3.38
C ALA A 251 -21.34 -7.34 -2.74
N ILE A 252 -21.32 -8.55 -2.16
CA ILE A 252 -22.44 -9.13 -1.40
C ILE A 252 -22.81 -8.22 -0.20
N ILE A 253 -21.81 -7.76 0.56
CA ILE A 253 -22.00 -6.81 1.68
C ILE A 253 -22.66 -5.51 1.20
N THR A 254 -22.21 -4.91 0.08
CA THR A 254 -22.84 -3.71 -0.52
C THR A 254 -24.31 -3.96 -0.84
N ASN A 255 -24.62 -5.10 -1.45
CA ASN A 255 -25.99 -5.46 -1.81
C ASN A 255 -26.89 -5.67 -0.57
N LEU A 256 -26.36 -6.22 0.53
CA LEU A 256 -27.07 -6.37 1.80
C LEU A 256 -27.34 -5.03 2.51
N VAL A 257 -26.36 -4.12 2.52
CA VAL A 257 -26.54 -2.74 3.03
C VAL A 257 -27.70 -2.06 2.28
N ASN A 258 -27.70 -2.14 0.95
CA ASN A 258 -28.66 -1.46 0.09
C ASN A 258 -30.04 -2.15 -0.02
N ASN A 259 -30.19 -3.39 0.45
CA ASN A 259 -31.46 -4.13 0.34
C ASN A 259 -32.60 -3.49 1.16
N PRO A 260 -33.70 -3.02 0.57
CA PRO A 260 -34.79 -2.38 1.32
C PRO A 260 -35.69 -3.38 2.08
N ARG A 261 -35.54 -4.70 1.85
CA ARG A 261 -36.44 -5.74 2.38
C ARG A 261 -36.00 -6.37 3.72
N MET A 262 -34.89 -5.92 4.30
CA MET A 262 -34.31 -6.50 5.53
C MET A 262 -34.23 -5.46 6.66
N THR A 263 -34.51 -5.86 7.90
CA THR A 263 -34.38 -4.99 9.08
C THR A 263 -32.92 -4.63 9.35
N PRO A 264 -32.63 -3.47 9.98
CA PRO A 264 -31.27 -3.04 10.30
C PRO A 264 -30.48 -4.05 11.16
N GLU A 265 -31.17 -4.77 12.05
CA GLU A 265 -30.59 -5.74 12.98
C GLU A 265 -30.17 -7.01 12.22
N CYS A 266 -31.05 -7.51 11.35
CA CYS A 266 -30.78 -8.67 10.50
C CYS A 266 -29.66 -8.37 9.48
N LYS A 267 -29.62 -7.15 8.93
CA LYS A 267 -28.49 -6.67 8.13
C LYS A 267 -27.19 -6.69 8.93
N ARG A 268 -27.18 -6.09 10.13
CA ARG A 268 -25.96 -5.92 10.95
C ARG A 268 -25.29 -7.27 11.23
N ALA A 269 -26.03 -8.23 11.78
CA ALA A 269 -25.49 -9.55 12.10
C ALA A 269 -24.94 -10.29 10.86
N LYS A 270 -25.63 -10.19 9.70
CA LYS A 270 -25.15 -10.83 8.47
C LYS A 270 -23.93 -10.12 7.86
N ILE A 271 -23.86 -8.80 7.94
CA ILE A 271 -22.70 -8.02 7.50
C ILE A 271 -21.49 -8.30 8.40
N GLU A 272 -21.70 -8.45 9.71
CA GLU A 272 -20.66 -8.77 10.68
C GLU A 272 -20.07 -10.18 10.47
N SER A 273 -20.92 -11.18 10.18
CA SER A 273 -20.47 -12.52 9.76
C SER A 273 -19.63 -12.46 8.48
N LEU A 274 -20.15 -11.80 7.42
CA LEU A 274 -19.46 -11.71 6.13
C LEU A 274 -18.16 -10.90 6.18
N GLU A 275 -18.10 -9.81 6.95
CA GLU A 275 -16.83 -9.10 7.18
C GLU A 275 -15.83 -10.00 7.92
N LYS A 276 -16.28 -10.82 8.89
CA LYS A 276 -15.40 -11.77 9.58
C LYS A 276 -14.86 -12.86 8.64
N GLU A 277 -15.75 -13.54 7.91
CA GLU A 277 -15.41 -14.56 6.92
C GLU A 277 -14.42 -14.01 5.88
N ARG A 278 -14.60 -12.77 5.46
CA ARG A 278 -13.74 -12.05 4.51
C ARG A 278 -12.36 -11.68 5.08
N GLU A 279 -12.21 -11.49 6.39
CA GLU A 279 -10.88 -11.39 7.02
C GLU A 279 -10.20 -12.76 7.14
N GLU A 280 -10.96 -13.80 7.47
CA GLU A 280 -10.43 -15.17 7.61
C GLU A 280 -9.92 -15.75 6.28
N LYS A 281 -10.38 -15.23 5.13
CA LYS A 281 -9.88 -15.58 3.78
C LYS A 281 -8.43 -15.14 3.47
N MET A 282 -7.75 -14.32 4.29
CA MET A 282 -6.37 -13.89 4.01
C MET A 282 -5.51 -13.68 5.27
N SER A 283 -4.95 -14.78 5.76
CA SER A 283 -3.87 -14.80 6.76
C SER A 283 -2.48 -14.84 6.11
N PHE A 284 -1.42 -14.72 6.91
CA PHE A 284 -0.05 -14.96 6.43
C PHE A 284 0.11 -16.37 5.86
N SER A 285 -0.34 -17.40 6.59
CA SER A 285 -0.32 -18.80 6.16
C SER A 285 -0.95 -19.00 4.79
N ILE A 286 -2.17 -18.48 4.58
CA ILE A 286 -2.88 -18.56 3.30
C ILE A 286 -2.09 -17.86 2.19
N PHE A 287 -1.50 -16.68 2.47
CA PHE A 287 -0.71 -15.95 1.49
C PHE A 287 0.56 -16.71 1.07
N MET A 288 1.25 -17.33 2.02
CA MET A 288 2.46 -18.14 1.78
C MET A 288 2.14 -19.47 1.07
N GLU A 289 1.08 -20.16 1.49
CA GLU A 289 0.57 -21.38 0.86
C GLU A 289 0.19 -21.14 -0.61
N LEU A 290 -0.58 -20.08 -0.90
CA LEU A 290 -0.99 -19.72 -2.26
C LEU A 290 0.20 -19.34 -3.15
N LEU A 291 1.27 -18.78 -2.57
CA LEU A 291 2.56 -18.53 -3.24
C LEU A 291 3.43 -19.79 -3.41
N GLY A 292 3.08 -20.91 -2.78
CA GLY A 292 3.85 -22.17 -2.84
C GLY A 292 5.14 -22.12 -2.02
N VAL A 293 5.20 -21.28 -0.99
CA VAL A 293 6.40 -21.01 -0.17
C VAL A 293 6.15 -21.49 1.27
N PRO A 294 7.07 -22.25 1.90
CA PRO A 294 6.91 -22.63 3.30
C PRO A 294 6.99 -21.39 4.21
N GLU A 295 6.19 -21.38 5.28
CA GLU A 295 6.16 -20.27 6.24
C GLU A 295 7.55 -20.02 6.85
N GLU A 296 8.12 -21.05 7.47
CA GLU A 296 9.49 -21.07 7.98
C GLU A 296 10.51 -21.35 6.86
N GLU A 297 11.73 -20.82 7.01
CA GLU A 297 12.87 -21.41 6.32
C GLU A 297 13.21 -22.75 6.97
N SER A 298 13.47 -23.78 6.16
CA SER A 298 13.99 -25.05 6.68
C SER A 298 15.40 -24.84 7.22
N VAL A 299 15.50 -24.55 8.53
CA VAL A 299 16.78 -24.42 9.23
C VAL A 299 17.47 -25.78 9.25
N CYS A 300 18.34 -26.02 8.26
CA CYS A 300 19.30 -27.12 8.32
C CYS A 300 20.29 -26.83 9.46
N THR A 301 20.10 -27.58 10.55
CA THR A 301 20.96 -27.65 11.75
C THR A 301 22.34 -28.23 11.44
#